data_AF-A0A942V6X8-F1
#
_entry.id   AF-A0A942V6X8-F1
#
_cell.length_a   1.000
_cell.length_b   1.000
_cell.length_c   1.000
_cell.angle_alpha   90.00
_cell.angle_beta   90.00
_cell.angle_gamma   90.00
#
_symmetry.space_group_name_H-M   'P 1'
#
loop_
_entity.id
_entity.type
_entity.pdbx_description
1 polymer ?
#
loop_
_entity_poly.entity_id
_entity_poly.type
_entity_poly.pdbx_seq_one_letter_code
_entity_poly.pdbx_strand_id
1 'polypeptide(L)'
;MALEFDSSILYKLDNGYYITKVTGEECSLVFKDPENAVVAILESCGGKVTRVAPYRGRILKTLEKHILHKFIRAYKYRLNTEAAEALDLSILRIGDEPEQYLSERQLKKRLKERLSNAHLFVSKLRMNTLRIPSFSKGGIYNLCRAQVSRLIVEKNCDLLIDMRDNPYIDALRVHESFTGSINMSRNTVESIIIDNNCRCDLAVYDSLRCFNLIIADVYSGNLNIKNSCFHAVSIGFYCYAVIKLSDNWGRRDITVGDSFRGSLSINGVNISDVNIGKDCKGKISVTSTEKHGPHQMKIDSDFAGILDVREADELEKIEIGQHARGKFNLLGCPGVKVVKFDKYFSGYADFSESAVEYVRAKYGCSGEMVFLNCENLALLKLPKDKNSAITIEREPLAVESDSNNLYYQFSDTRLPPHYFTPFYRKLYNGIKSMISGEPN
;
A
#
# COMPACT_ATOMS: atom_id res chain seq x y z
N MET A 1 -27.57 38.31 17.91
CA MET A 1 -27.70 38.57 19.36
C MET A 1 -26.36 39.05 19.88
N ALA A 2 -26.33 40.18 20.58
CA ALA A 2 -25.11 40.63 21.26
C ALA A 2 -24.94 39.78 22.54
N LEU A 3 -23.81 39.10 22.68
CA LEU A 3 -23.46 38.40 23.92
C LEU A 3 -23.19 39.45 25.01
N GLU A 4 -23.92 39.38 26.12
CA GLU A 4 -23.64 40.17 27.31
C GLU A 4 -22.59 39.45 28.17
N PHE A 5 -21.45 40.11 28.39
CA PHE A 5 -20.35 39.55 29.16
C PHE A 5 -20.43 40.03 30.60
N ASP A 6 -20.38 39.09 31.55
CA ASP A 6 -20.24 39.43 32.96
C ASP A 6 -18.88 40.10 33.19
N SER A 7 -18.87 41.12 34.04
CA SER A 7 -17.67 41.83 34.46
C SER A 7 -16.94 41.14 35.62
N SER A 8 -17.56 40.14 36.26
CA SER A 8 -16.95 39.40 37.35
C SER A 8 -15.71 38.60 36.88
N ILE A 9 -14.55 38.96 37.43
CA ILE A 9 -13.28 38.26 37.13
C ILE A 9 -13.28 36.92 37.86
N LEU A 10 -13.28 35.84 37.08
CA LEU A 10 -13.21 34.47 37.60
C LEU A 10 -11.77 34.05 37.87
N TYR A 11 -10.85 34.39 36.96
CA TYR A 11 -9.42 34.07 37.07
C TYR A 11 -8.55 35.24 36.63
N LYS A 12 -7.54 35.58 37.43
CA LYS A 12 -6.45 36.49 37.02
C LYS A 12 -5.30 35.65 36.45
N LEU A 13 -4.80 36.04 35.28
CA LEU A 13 -3.76 35.33 34.54
C LEU A 13 -2.51 36.19 34.39
N ASP A 14 -1.44 35.60 33.85
CA ASP A 14 -0.17 36.29 33.60
C ASP A 14 -0.36 37.53 32.69
N ASN A 15 0.54 38.50 32.83
CA ASN A 15 0.60 39.73 32.02
C ASN A 15 -0.68 40.58 32.04
N GLY A 16 -1.49 40.48 33.10
CA GLY A 16 -2.71 41.26 33.27
C GLY A 16 -3.92 40.72 32.49
N TYR A 17 -3.78 39.59 31.80
CA TYR A 17 -4.91 38.90 31.18
C TYR A 17 -5.82 38.29 32.25
N TYR A 18 -7.09 38.05 31.92
CA TYR A 18 -8.04 37.45 32.85
C TYR A 18 -9.18 36.72 32.14
N ILE A 19 -9.91 35.90 32.90
CA ILE A 19 -11.09 35.19 32.42
C ILE A 19 -12.32 35.65 33.20
N THR A 20 -13.40 35.96 32.49
CA THR A 20 -14.74 36.23 33.05
C THR A 20 -15.74 35.17 32.58
N LYS A 21 -16.98 35.20 33.10
CA LYS A 21 -18.09 34.38 32.60
C LYS A 21 -18.89 35.13 31.53
N VAL A 22 -19.64 34.37 30.72
CA VAL A 22 -20.75 34.91 29.93
C VAL A 22 -21.99 34.93 30.81
N THR A 23 -22.73 36.04 30.82
CA THR A 23 -23.94 36.15 31.63
C THR A 23 -25.00 35.19 31.08
N GLY A 24 -25.53 34.31 31.94
CA GLY A 24 -26.56 33.33 31.56
C GLY A 24 -26.06 32.05 30.89
N GLU A 25 -24.76 31.89 30.66
CA GLU A 25 -24.17 30.63 30.14
C GLU A 25 -23.18 30.02 31.13
N GLU A 26 -23.54 28.87 31.72
CA GLU A 26 -22.69 28.19 32.70
C GLU A 26 -21.42 27.57 32.11
N CYS A 27 -21.44 27.31 30.80
CA CYS A 27 -20.38 26.60 30.08
C CYS A 27 -19.51 27.50 29.21
N SER A 28 -19.48 28.81 29.46
CA SER A 28 -18.74 29.75 28.61
C SER A 28 -17.83 30.64 29.44
N LEU A 29 -16.54 30.62 29.11
CA LEU A 29 -15.51 31.46 29.69
C LEU A 29 -15.01 32.46 28.66
N VAL A 30 -14.78 33.70 29.09
CA VAL A 30 -14.36 34.80 28.23
C VAL A 30 -12.94 35.20 28.58
N PHE A 31 -11.99 34.95 27.68
CA PHE A 31 -10.61 35.36 27.83
C PHE A 31 -10.43 36.81 27.36
N LYS A 32 -9.97 37.68 28.26
CA LYS A 32 -9.80 39.12 28.05
C LYS A 32 -8.35 39.55 28.26
N ASP A 33 -7.95 40.58 27.52
CA ASP A 33 -6.64 41.22 27.66
C ASP A 33 -6.63 42.31 28.77
N PRO A 34 -5.47 42.90 29.10
CA PRO A 34 -5.38 43.91 30.15
C PRO A 34 -6.21 45.18 29.90
N GLU A 35 -6.61 45.43 28.66
CA GLU A 35 -7.42 46.58 28.25
C GLU A 35 -8.93 46.26 28.25
N ASN A 36 -9.32 45.10 28.82
CA ASN A 36 -10.69 44.58 28.88
C ASN A 36 -11.30 44.25 27.50
N ALA A 37 -10.48 44.10 26.46
CA ALA A 37 -10.96 43.62 25.17
C ALA A 37 -11.11 42.10 25.17
N VAL A 38 -12.18 41.60 24.55
CA VAL A 38 -12.42 40.16 24.43
C VAL A 38 -11.48 39.57 23.38
N VAL A 39 -10.68 38.60 23.79
CA VAL A 39 -9.68 37.92 22.96
C VAL A 39 -10.22 36.61 22.40
N ALA A 40 -10.84 35.78 23.25
CA ALA A 40 -11.44 34.51 22.86
C ALA A 40 -12.56 34.10 23.81
N ILE A 41 -13.44 33.22 23.32
CA ILE A 41 -14.47 32.52 24.09
C ILE A 41 -14.08 31.05 24.17
N LEU A 42 -14.10 30.49 25.37
CA LEU A 42 -13.84 29.08 25.63
C LEU A 42 -15.15 28.40 26.03
N GLU A 43 -15.59 27.43 25.24
CA GLU A 43 -16.70 26.55 25.62
C GLU A 43 -16.14 25.48 26.57
N SER A 44 -16.63 25.49 27.80
CA SER A 44 -16.06 24.77 28.93
C SER A 44 -17.13 24.31 29.92
N CYS A 45 -17.47 23.01 29.90
CA CYS A 45 -18.33 22.38 30.90
C CYS A 45 -17.53 21.35 31.73
N GLY A 46 -17.76 21.29 33.04
CA GLY A 46 -17.26 20.19 33.89
C GLY A 46 -15.73 20.00 33.87
N GLY A 47 -14.96 21.10 33.75
CA GLY A 47 -13.50 21.05 33.69
C GLY A 47 -12.94 20.56 32.35
N LYS A 48 -13.75 20.55 31.28
CA LYS A 48 -13.32 20.20 29.92
C LYS A 48 -13.61 21.36 28.98
N VAL A 49 -12.57 21.86 28.31
CA VAL A 49 -12.70 22.84 27.23
C VAL A 49 -12.89 22.08 25.92
N THR A 50 -14.02 22.31 25.27
CA THR A 50 -14.37 21.68 23.98
C THR A 50 -14.08 22.57 22.80
N ARG A 51 -13.94 23.88 23.01
CA ARG A 51 -13.65 24.84 21.95
C ARG A 51 -12.94 26.07 22.47
N VAL A 52 -12.03 26.61 21.67
CA VAL A 52 -11.42 27.93 21.89
C VAL A 52 -11.64 28.76 20.64
N ALA A 53 -12.59 29.68 20.68
CA ALA A 53 -13.00 30.52 19.56
C ALA A 53 -12.42 31.93 19.72
N PRO A 54 -11.49 32.37 18.84
CA PRO A 54 -11.06 33.75 18.83
C PRO A 54 -12.22 34.71 18.57
N TYR A 55 -12.26 35.83 19.28
CA TYR A 55 -13.38 36.78 19.18
C TYR A 55 -13.34 37.55 17.86
N ARG A 56 -14.49 37.66 17.17
CA ARG A 56 -14.69 38.38 15.90
C ARG A 56 -13.64 38.08 14.82
N GLY A 57 -13.23 36.83 14.68
CA GLY A 57 -12.30 36.40 13.63
C GLY A 57 -10.84 36.83 13.85
N ARG A 58 -10.48 37.31 15.05
CA ARG A 58 -9.09 37.55 15.44
C ARG A 58 -8.28 36.25 15.35
N ILE A 59 -6.95 36.36 15.17
CA ILE A 59 -6.04 35.23 15.34
C ILE A 59 -5.35 35.35 16.70
N LEU A 60 -5.39 34.29 17.51
CA LEU A 60 -4.71 34.25 18.80
C LEU A 60 -3.19 34.36 18.62
N LYS A 61 -2.58 35.32 19.32
CA LYS A 61 -1.13 35.52 19.37
C LYS A 61 -0.45 34.36 20.12
N THR A 62 0.82 34.11 19.85
CA THR A 62 1.60 33.08 20.55
C THR A 62 1.60 33.27 22.08
N LEU A 63 1.68 34.52 22.54
CA LEU A 63 1.61 34.84 23.97
C LEU A 63 0.25 34.46 24.58
N GLU A 64 -0.84 34.76 23.90
CA GLU A 64 -2.20 34.46 24.34
C GLU A 64 -2.45 32.96 24.45
N LYS A 65 -2.01 32.19 23.43
CA LYS A 65 -2.04 30.72 23.48
C LYS A 65 -1.24 30.16 24.66
N HIS A 66 -0.07 30.74 24.94
CA HIS A 66 0.78 30.33 26.06
C HIS A 66 0.14 30.62 27.42
N ILE A 67 -0.51 31.77 27.57
CA ILE A 67 -1.26 32.13 28.78
C ILE A 67 -2.42 31.13 29.01
N LEU A 68 -3.20 30.85 27.97
CA LEU A 68 -4.29 29.87 28.05
C LEU A 68 -3.78 28.45 28.35
N HIS A 69 -2.64 28.05 27.78
CA HIS A 69 -2.00 26.77 28.09
C HIS A 69 -1.60 26.69 29.58
N LYS A 70 -1.01 27.74 30.15
CA LYS A 70 -0.70 27.79 31.58
C LYS A 70 -1.95 27.69 32.44
N PHE A 71 -3.01 28.42 32.08
CA PHE A 71 -4.31 28.35 32.75
C PHE A 71 -4.86 26.92 32.76
N ILE A 72 -4.93 26.27 31.61
CA ILE A 72 -5.44 24.90 31.46
C ILE A 72 -4.68 23.93 32.36
N ARG A 73 -3.34 24.06 32.42
CA ARG A 73 -2.50 23.22 33.28
C ARG A 73 -2.68 23.51 34.77
N ALA A 74 -2.72 24.78 35.16
CA ALA A 74 -2.83 25.19 36.56
C ALA A 74 -4.16 24.72 37.18
N TYR A 75 -5.25 24.80 36.41
CA TYR A 75 -6.59 24.45 36.86
C TYR A 75 -7.04 23.05 36.41
N LYS A 76 -6.13 22.25 35.85
CA LYS A 76 -6.35 20.85 35.41
C LYS A 76 -7.54 20.68 34.46
N TYR A 77 -7.74 21.64 33.56
CA TYR A 77 -8.73 21.50 32.49
C TYR A 77 -8.28 20.45 31.49
N ARG A 78 -9.25 19.66 30.99
CA ARG A 78 -9.04 18.76 29.85
C ARG A 78 -9.37 19.47 28.54
N LEU A 79 -8.64 19.14 27.48
CA LEU A 79 -8.91 19.60 26.12
C LEU A 79 -9.35 18.44 25.25
N ASN A 80 -10.33 18.65 24.38
CA ASN A 80 -10.48 17.81 23.21
C ASN A 80 -9.46 18.22 22.12
N THR A 81 -9.45 17.47 21.01
CA THR A 81 -8.56 17.73 19.87
C THR A 81 -8.78 19.11 19.25
N GLU A 82 -10.03 19.59 19.14
CA GLU A 82 -10.37 20.90 18.58
C GLU A 82 -9.83 22.06 19.42
N ALA A 83 -10.05 22.03 20.74
CA ALA A 83 -9.52 23.05 21.64
C ALA A 83 -7.99 23.02 21.71
N ALA A 84 -7.39 21.82 21.70
CA ALA A 84 -5.93 21.68 21.66
C ALA A 84 -5.34 22.22 20.35
N GLU A 85 -6.03 22.00 19.22
CA GLU A 85 -5.68 22.56 17.91
C GLU A 85 -5.65 24.09 17.92
N ALA A 86 -6.72 24.73 18.39
CA ALA A 86 -6.81 26.19 18.44
C ALA A 86 -5.67 26.84 19.25
N LEU A 87 -5.13 26.09 20.23
CA LEU A 87 -4.01 26.51 21.08
C LEU A 87 -2.63 26.05 20.60
N ASP A 88 -2.52 25.39 19.45
CA ASP A 88 -1.27 24.77 18.94
C ASP A 88 -0.66 23.74 19.92
N LEU A 89 -1.50 23.06 20.70
CA LEU A 89 -1.09 22.06 21.69
C LEU A 89 -1.34 20.64 21.16
N SER A 90 -0.35 19.78 21.31
CA SER A 90 -0.50 18.35 21.05
C SER A 90 -0.91 17.62 22.33
N ILE A 91 -1.68 16.55 22.20
CA ILE A 91 -2.17 15.76 23.33
C ILE A 91 -1.37 14.47 23.37
N LEU A 92 -0.77 14.16 24.51
CA LEU A 92 -0.07 12.90 24.76
C LEU A 92 -0.62 12.24 26.02
N ARG A 93 -1.05 10.99 25.91
CA ARG A 93 -1.40 10.12 27.03
C ARG A 93 -0.51 8.89 27.01
N ILE A 94 0.01 8.45 28.16
CA ILE A 94 0.88 7.28 28.27
C ILE A 94 0.28 6.32 29.28
N GLY A 95 -0.19 5.16 28.83
CA GLY A 95 -0.93 4.22 29.69
C GLY A 95 -2.08 4.92 30.41
N ASP A 96 -2.11 4.82 31.74
CA ASP A 96 -3.13 5.41 32.62
C ASP A 96 -2.75 6.81 33.15
N GLU A 97 -1.64 7.39 32.69
CA GLU A 97 -1.24 8.73 33.09
C GLU A 97 -2.23 9.80 32.59
N PRO A 98 -2.40 10.92 33.32
CA PRO A 98 -3.18 12.05 32.84
C PRO A 98 -2.68 12.60 31.51
N GLU A 99 -3.58 13.12 30.69
CA GLU A 99 -3.24 13.76 29.43
C GLU A 99 -2.26 14.93 29.64
N GLN A 100 -1.23 14.95 28.82
CA GLN A 100 -0.24 16.01 28.75
C GLN A 100 -0.53 16.88 27.53
N TYR A 101 -0.72 18.17 27.76
CA TYR A 101 -0.83 19.16 26.70
C TYR A 101 0.53 19.78 26.45
N LEU A 102 1.07 19.54 25.26
CA LEU A 102 2.45 19.83 24.93
C LEU A 102 2.50 20.90 23.83
N SER A 103 3.21 21.99 24.10
CA SER A 103 3.67 22.89 23.04
C SER A 103 4.60 22.14 22.08
N GLU A 104 4.76 22.66 20.86
CA GLU A 104 5.66 22.07 19.86
C GLU A 104 7.08 21.79 20.41
N ARG A 105 7.66 22.73 21.16
CA ARG A 105 8.99 22.56 21.77
C ARG A 105 9.02 21.40 22.77
N GLN A 106 7.98 21.25 23.58
CA GLN A 106 7.87 20.17 24.57
C GLN A 106 7.68 18.82 23.88
N LEU A 107 6.80 18.77 22.86
CA LEU A 107 6.58 17.57 22.06
C LEU A 107 7.89 17.11 21.39
N LYS A 108 8.63 18.03 20.75
CA LYS A 108 9.94 17.73 20.15
C LYS A 108 10.92 17.11 21.14
N LYS A 109 10.93 17.57 22.39
CA LYS A 109 11.77 16.97 23.44
C LYS A 109 11.27 15.57 23.78
N ARG A 110 9.96 15.39 23.95
CA ARG A 110 9.35 14.13 24.37
C ARG A 110 9.49 13.01 23.34
N LEU A 111 9.42 13.33 22.04
CA LEU A 111 9.55 12.38 20.94
C LEU A 111 10.98 11.86 20.71
N LYS A 112 11.99 12.44 21.38
CA LYS A 112 13.36 11.90 21.37
C LYS A 112 13.49 10.60 22.16
N GLU A 113 12.58 10.40 23.12
CA GLU A 113 12.58 9.26 24.01
C GLU A 113 11.52 8.25 23.58
N ARG A 114 11.77 6.98 23.90
CA ARG A 114 10.82 5.90 23.65
C ARG A 114 9.48 6.17 24.33
N LEU A 115 8.41 5.80 23.65
CA LEU A 115 7.03 5.95 24.10
C LEU A 115 6.35 4.58 24.02
N SER A 116 5.95 4.04 25.17
CA SER A 116 5.21 2.78 25.29
C SER A 116 3.76 3.08 25.66
N ASN A 117 2.79 2.42 25.03
CA ASN A 117 1.34 2.60 25.26
C ASN A 117 0.90 4.07 25.14
N ALA A 118 1.51 4.79 24.20
CA ALA A 118 1.28 6.21 24.02
C ALA A 118 0.15 6.47 23.03
N HIS A 119 -0.80 7.32 23.39
CA HIS A 119 -1.78 7.91 22.48
C HIS A 119 -1.36 9.35 22.22
N LEU A 120 -0.94 9.62 20.99
CA LEU A 120 -0.43 10.92 20.56
C LEU A 120 -1.35 11.52 19.49
N PHE A 121 -1.87 12.70 19.76
CA PHE A 121 -2.47 13.59 18.76
C PHE A 121 -1.54 14.77 18.51
N VAL A 122 -1.03 14.87 17.28
CA VAL A 122 -0.18 15.99 16.86
C VAL A 122 -1.03 17.10 16.27
N SER A 123 -1.11 18.22 16.99
CA SER A 123 -1.73 19.45 16.48
C SER A 123 -0.75 20.27 15.64
N LYS A 124 0.47 20.48 16.16
CA LYS A 124 1.53 21.27 15.54
C LYS A 124 2.90 20.68 15.83
N LEU A 125 3.57 20.24 14.77
CA LEU A 125 4.94 19.75 14.81
C LEU A 125 5.62 20.06 13.48
N ARG A 126 6.63 20.93 13.47
CA ARG A 126 7.44 21.23 12.30
C ARG A 126 8.85 20.67 12.44
N MET A 127 9.23 19.73 11.59
CA MET A 127 10.61 19.23 11.54
C MET A 127 10.91 18.53 10.22
N ASN A 128 12.16 18.53 9.80
CA ASN A 128 12.55 17.80 8.58
C ASN A 128 12.36 16.29 8.71
N THR A 129 12.68 15.73 9.89
CA THR A 129 12.58 14.28 10.11
C THR A 129 12.05 14.00 11.50
N LEU A 130 10.95 13.26 11.56
CA LEU A 130 10.46 12.64 12.78
C LEU A 130 10.98 11.20 12.83
N ARG A 131 11.73 10.87 13.87
CA ARG A 131 12.20 9.52 14.14
C ARG A 131 11.46 8.98 15.35
N ILE A 132 10.67 7.91 15.19
CA ILE A 132 10.07 7.18 16.30
C ILE A 132 11.11 6.18 16.83
N PRO A 133 11.53 6.27 18.11
CA PRO A 133 12.62 5.45 18.64
C PRO A 133 12.31 3.95 18.66
N SER A 134 13.37 3.14 18.56
CA SER A 134 13.28 1.68 18.58
C SER A 134 12.53 1.16 19.81
N PHE A 135 11.87 0.02 19.67
CA PHE A 135 11.12 -0.64 20.75
C PHE A 135 9.95 0.17 21.31
N SER A 136 9.45 1.20 20.59
CA SER A 136 8.19 1.86 20.94
C SER A 136 7.04 0.88 20.67
N LYS A 137 6.22 0.56 21.70
CA LYS A 137 5.22 -0.52 21.65
C LYS A 137 3.84 -0.04 22.08
N GLY A 138 2.78 -0.61 21.50
CA GLY A 138 1.37 -0.35 21.86
C GLY A 138 0.91 1.09 21.61
N GLY A 139 1.60 1.83 20.72
CA GLY A 139 1.36 3.25 20.53
C GLY A 139 0.37 3.56 19.41
N ILE A 140 -0.43 4.62 19.58
CA ILE A 140 -1.35 5.18 18.57
C ILE A 140 -0.93 6.62 18.27
N TYR A 141 -0.49 6.86 17.04
CA TYR A 141 0.11 8.12 16.61
C TYR A 141 -0.75 8.73 15.50
N ASN A 142 -1.52 9.75 15.85
CA ASN A 142 -2.21 10.59 14.88
C ASN A 142 -1.26 11.71 14.45
N LEU A 143 -0.76 11.58 13.22
CA LEU A 143 0.18 12.49 12.57
C LEU A 143 -0.49 13.26 11.42
N CYS A 144 -1.82 13.29 11.32
CA CYS A 144 -2.53 13.90 10.18
C CYS A 144 -2.18 15.38 9.96
N ARG A 145 -1.75 16.08 11.01
CA ARG A 145 -1.38 17.50 10.96
C ARG A 145 0.10 17.77 11.18
N ALA A 146 0.91 16.71 11.28
CA ALA A 146 2.34 16.83 11.48
C ALA A 146 2.98 17.41 10.21
N GLN A 147 3.68 18.54 10.34
CA GLN A 147 4.40 19.19 9.24
C GLN A 147 5.82 18.64 9.21
N VAL A 148 5.94 17.38 8.77
CA VAL A 148 7.19 16.63 8.77
C VAL A 148 7.49 16.11 7.38
N SER A 149 8.67 16.39 6.84
CA SER A 149 9.02 15.91 5.48
C SER A 149 9.30 14.41 5.43
N ARG A 150 9.92 13.84 6.47
CA ARG A 150 10.26 12.40 6.53
C ARG A 150 9.86 11.77 7.86
N LEU A 151 9.13 10.66 7.80
CA LEU A 151 8.87 9.79 8.95
C LEU A 151 9.79 8.57 8.90
N ILE A 152 10.52 8.33 9.99
CA ILE A 152 11.33 7.14 10.21
C ILE A 152 10.80 6.41 11.44
N VAL A 153 10.38 5.17 11.25
CA VAL A 153 10.03 4.25 12.35
C VAL A 153 11.22 3.32 12.54
N GLU A 154 11.86 3.39 13.71
CA GLU A 154 13.02 2.56 14.02
C GLU A 154 12.63 1.10 14.32
N LYS A 155 13.65 0.25 14.48
CA LYS A 155 13.50 -1.20 14.62
C LYS A 155 12.59 -1.60 15.78
N ASN A 156 11.97 -2.77 15.66
CA ASN A 156 11.21 -3.43 16.72
C ASN A 156 10.04 -2.58 17.27
N CYS A 157 9.42 -1.75 16.46
CA CYS A 157 8.25 -0.97 16.89
C CYS A 157 6.93 -1.77 16.78
N ASP A 158 5.94 -1.41 17.58
CA ASP A 158 4.56 -1.90 17.50
C ASP A 158 3.60 -0.71 17.63
N LEU A 159 3.07 -0.22 16.49
CA LEU A 159 2.41 1.08 16.42
C LEU A 159 1.25 1.10 15.42
N LEU A 160 0.24 1.90 15.73
CA LEU A 160 -0.79 2.35 14.79
C LEU A 160 -0.48 3.80 14.42
N ILE A 161 -0.20 4.06 13.15
CA ILE A 161 0.18 5.38 12.66
C ILE A 161 -0.86 5.85 11.65
N ASP A 162 -1.55 6.94 11.96
CA ASP A 162 -2.49 7.59 11.03
C ASP A 162 -1.87 8.87 10.46
N MET A 163 -1.70 8.88 9.15
CA MET A 163 -1.17 10.01 8.37
C MET A 163 -2.15 10.45 7.29
N ARG A 164 -3.44 10.12 7.44
CA ARG A 164 -4.45 10.54 6.47
C ARG A 164 -4.48 12.04 6.30
N ASP A 165 -4.78 12.49 5.08
CA ASP A 165 -4.99 13.90 4.76
C ASP A 165 -3.78 14.79 5.04
N ASN A 166 -2.59 14.20 5.24
CA ASN A 166 -1.38 14.95 5.54
C ASN A 166 -0.60 15.25 4.23
N PRO A 167 -0.49 16.54 3.82
CA PRO A 167 0.19 16.91 2.58
C PRO A 167 1.68 17.24 2.75
N TYR A 168 2.26 17.00 3.93
CA TYR A 168 3.60 17.46 4.29
C TYR A 168 4.64 16.33 4.36
N ILE A 169 4.21 15.08 4.44
CA ILE A 169 5.11 13.92 4.53
C ILE A 169 5.41 13.44 3.11
N ASP A 170 6.68 13.48 2.73
CA ASP A 170 7.15 13.08 1.40
C ASP A 170 7.77 11.66 1.42
N ALA A 171 8.27 11.22 2.57
CA ALA A 171 8.96 9.94 2.69
C ALA A 171 8.64 9.20 4.00
N LEU A 172 8.35 7.90 3.87
CA LEU A 172 8.18 6.95 4.96
C LEU A 172 9.27 5.87 4.89
N ARG A 173 9.99 5.68 5.99
CA ARG A 173 10.86 4.53 6.19
C ARG A 173 10.49 3.78 7.47
N VAL A 174 10.23 2.49 7.35
CA VAL A 174 9.95 1.58 8.46
C VAL A 174 11.06 0.57 8.53
N HIS A 175 11.79 0.57 9.64
CA HIS A 175 12.86 -0.39 9.89
C HIS A 175 12.33 -1.74 10.38
N GLU A 176 13.26 -2.70 10.44
CA GLU A 176 13.00 -4.12 10.66
C GLU A 176 12.13 -4.42 11.90
N SER A 177 11.38 -5.52 11.82
CA SER A 177 10.59 -6.03 12.95
C SER A 177 9.49 -5.07 13.42
N PHE A 178 8.95 -4.28 12.50
CA PHE A 178 7.75 -3.49 12.74
C PHE A 178 6.51 -4.37 12.77
N THR A 179 5.65 -4.12 13.74
CA THR A 179 4.29 -4.66 13.82
C THR A 179 3.29 -3.51 13.88
N GLY A 180 2.13 -3.65 13.24
CA GLY A 180 1.02 -2.71 13.41
C GLY A 180 0.49 -2.19 12.08
N SER A 181 -0.03 -0.97 12.07
CA SER A 181 -0.71 -0.41 10.90
C SER A 181 -0.29 1.01 10.58
N ILE A 182 -0.30 1.33 9.29
CA ILE A 182 0.02 2.66 8.78
C ILE A 182 -1.04 3.04 7.75
N ASN A 183 -1.75 4.14 8.01
CA ASN A 183 -2.73 4.71 7.09
C ASN A 183 -2.16 5.97 6.44
N MET A 184 -2.06 5.95 5.11
CA MET A 184 -1.53 7.04 4.30
C MET A 184 -2.53 7.50 3.23
N SER A 185 -3.82 7.41 3.54
CA SER A 185 -4.87 7.81 2.60
C SER A 185 -4.83 9.31 2.34
N ARG A 186 -5.00 9.76 1.09
CA ARG A 186 -5.00 11.18 0.70
C ARG A 186 -3.74 11.91 1.17
N ASN A 187 -2.59 11.28 0.97
CA ASN A 187 -1.27 11.79 1.34
C ASN A 187 -0.41 12.07 0.09
N THR A 188 0.68 12.81 0.28
CA THR A 188 1.67 13.18 -0.74
C THR A 188 2.96 12.35 -0.70
N VAL A 189 3.07 11.30 0.13
CA VAL A 189 4.27 10.45 0.21
C VAL A 189 4.68 9.94 -1.17
N GLU A 190 5.95 10.10 -1.54
CA GLU A 190 6.52 9.66 -2.82
C GLU A 190 7.48 8.46 -2.66
N SER A 191 7.98 8.21 -1.46
CA SER A 191 8.91 7.11 -1.17
C SER A 191 8.49 6.36 0.08
N ILE A 192 8.14 5.07 -0.08
CA ILE A 192 7.76 4.16 0.99
C ILE A 192 8.73 2.99 1.01
N ILE A 193 9.45 2.83 2.12
CA ILE A 193 10.39 1.72 2.32
C ILE A 193 10.03 1.00 3.61
N ILE A 194 9.77 -0.30 3.52
CA ILE A 194 9.55 -1.19 4.67
C ILE A 194 10.64 -2.25 4.65
N ASP A 195 11.49 -2.26 5.68
CA ASP A 195 12.60 -3.21 5.82
C ASP A 195 12.09 -4.61 6.26
N ASN A 196 13.02 -5.52 6.55
CA ASN A 196 12.75 -6.94 6.73
C ASN A 196 11.90 -7.29 7.97
N ASN A 197 11.29 -8.47 7.95
CA ASN A 197 10.60 -9.09 9.09
C ASN A 197 9.44 -8.23 9.63
N CYS A 198 8.70 -7.55 8.76
CA CYS A 198 7.61 -6.68 9.16
C CYS A 198 6.24 -7.37 9.06
N ARG A 199 5.39 -7.16 10.07
CA ARG A 199 3.97 -7.49 10.06
C ARG A 199 3.16 -6.19 10.02
N CYS A 200 2.90 -5.67 8.83
CA CYS A 200 2.34 -4.35 8.62
C CYS A 200 1.02 -4.41 7.86
N ASP A 201 0.02 -3.69 8.36
CA ASP A 201 -1.17 -3.32 7.60
C ASP A 201 -0.95 -1.93 7.00
N LEU A 202 -0.66 -1.86 5.70
CA LEU A 202 -0.45 -0.63 4.96
C LEU A 202 -1.68 -0.28 4.12
N ALA A 203 -2.25 0.90 4.35
CA ALA A 203 -3.36 1.43 3.58
C ALA A 203 -2.95 2.70 2.82
N VAL A 204 -3.04 2.64 1.49
CA VAL A 204 -2.79 3.76 0.57
C VAL A 204 -4.02 3.94 -0.32
N TYR A 205 -4.85 4.92 0.01
CA TYR A 205 -6.06 5.24 -0.74
C TYR A 205 -5.99 6.66 -1.26
N ASP A 206 -6.37 6.88 -2.51
CA ASP A 206 -6.47 8.23 -3.09
C ASP A 206 -5.15 9.02 -2.96
N SER A 207 -4.02 8.40 -3.31
CA SER A 207 -2.70 9.07 -3.23
C SER A 207 -2.71 10.37 -4.04
N LEU A 208 -2.24 11.46 -3.46
CA LEU A 208 -2.20 12.76 -4.14
C LEU A 208 -1.00 12.89 -5.09
N ARG A 209 -0.02 11.98 -4.98
CA ARG A 209 1.17 11.90 -5.83
C ARG A 209 1.52 10.45 -6.14
N CYS A 210 2.27 10.25 -7.23
CA CYS A 210 2.82 8.95 -7.57
C CYS A 210 3.96 8.57 -6.63
N PHE A 211 3.98 7.33 -6.14
CA PHE A 211 4.99 6.87 -5.17
C PHE A 211 5.78 5.64 -5.62
N ASN A 212 6.95 5.42 -5.02
CA ASN A 212 7.65 4.15 -5.05
C ASN A 212 7.39 3.40 -3.74
N LEU A 213 7.03 2.12 -3.86
CA LEU A 213 6.90 1.21 -2.72
C LEU A 213 7.92 0.08 -2.83
N ILE A 214 8.77 -0.01 -1.81
CA ILE A 214 9.71 -1.12 -1.63
C ILE A 214 9.43 -1.76 -0.28
N ILE A 215 9.03 -3.01 -0.31
CA ILE A 215 8.93 -3.87 0.86
C ILE A 215 10.03 -4.91 0.74
N ALA A 216 10.90 -5.01 1.73
CA ALA A 216 11.99 -5.96 1.78
C ALA A 216 11.48 -7.36 2.16
N ASP A 217 12.33 -8.19 2.75
CA ASP A 217 12.08 -9.61 2.92
C ASP A 217 11.28 -9.94 4.18
N VAL A 218 10.56 -11.05 4.14
CA VAL A 218 9.73 -11.54 5.25
C VAL A 218 8.67 -10.49 5.64
N TYR A 219 7.67 -10.37 4.78
CA TYR A 219 6.55 -9.45 4.96
C TYR A 219 5.23 -10.20 5.17
N SER A 220 4.42 -9.72 6.12
CA SER A 220 3.08 -10.21 6.38
C SER A 220 2.13 -9.06 6.76
N GLY A 221 0.82 -9.32 6.72
CA GLY A 221 -0.22 -8.31 6.94
C GLY A 221 -0.99 -7.99 5.67
N ASN A 222 -1.68 -6.85 5.65
CA ASN A 222 -2.47 -6.40 4.51
C ASN A 222 -1.80 -5.23 3.81
N LEU A 223 -1.63 -5.32 2.49
CA LEU A 223 -1.24 -4.20 1.65
C LEU A 223 -2.43 -3.83 0.78
N ASN A 224 -3.05 -2.68 1.06
CA ASN A 224 -4.17 -2.18 0.27
C ASN A 224 -3.76 -0.88 -0.43
N ILE A 225 -3.75 -0.91 -1.76
CA ILE A 225 -3.51 0.27 -2.60
C ILE A 225 -4.72 0.45 -3.51
N LYS A 226 -5.43 1.57 -3.36
CA LYS A 226 -6.63 1.87 -4.17
C LYS A 226 -6.63 3.29 -4.71
N ASN A 227 -7.14 3.45 -5.94
CA ASN A 227 -7.35 4.75 -6.58
C ASN A 227 -6.09 5.64 -6.49
N SER A 228 -4.94 5.04 -6.75
CA SER A 228 -3.64 5.65 -6.47
C SER A 228 -2.69 5.51 -7.66
N CYS A 229 -1.67 6.37 -7.70
CA CYS A 229 -0.60 6.30 -8.69
C CYS A 229 0.68 5.75 -8.05
N PHE A 230 1.39 4.86 -8.74
CA PHE A 230 2.72 4.44 -8.34
C PHE A 230 3.71 4.41 -9.51
N HIS A 231 4.97 4.64 -9.19
CA HIS A 231 6.09 4.45 -10.10
C HIS A 231 6.47 2.98 -10.19
N ALA A 232 6.62 2.31 -9.06
CA ALA A 232 6.92 0.88 -8.96
C ALA A 232 6.44 0.33 -7.62
N VAL A 233 6.05 -0.95 -7.61
CA VAL A 233 5.77 -1.72 -6.41
C VAL A 233 6.66 -2.95 -6.42
N SER A 234 7.57 -3.04 -5.46
CA SER A 234 8.48 -4.17 -5.30
C SER A 234 8.31 -4.77 -3.91
N ILE A 235 8.07 -6.07 -3.86
CA ILE A 235 7.93 -6.84 -2.63
C ILE A 235 8.98 -7.94 -2.63
N GLY A 236 9.76 -8.02 -1.56
CA GLY A 236 10.88 -8.93 -1.41
C GLY A 236 10.50 -10.39 -1.21
N PHE A 237 11.46 -11.18 -0.74
CA PHE A 237 11.37 -12.62 -0.58
C PHE A 237 10.50 -13.02 0.63
N TYR A 238 9.93 -14.23 0.61
CA TYR A 238 9.15 -14.80 1.72
C TYR A 238 7.98 -13.94 2.19
N CYS A 239 7.06 -13.61 1.27
CA CYS A 239 5.89 -12.80 1.58
C CYS A 239 4.63 -13.65 1.82
N TYR A 240 3.97 -13.40 2.95
CA TYR A 240 2.72 -14.05 3.40
C TYR A 240 1.53 -13.08 3.38
N ALA A 241 1.70 -11.90 2.81
CA ALA A 241 0.72 -10.84 2.89
C ALA A 241 -0.50 -11.04 1.98
N VAL A 242 -1.59 -10.40 2.35
CA VAL A 242 -2.75 -10.17 1.48
C VAL A 242 -2.54 -8.83 0.79
N ILE A 243 -2.29 -8.86 -0.51
CA ILE A 243 -2.00 -7.70 -1.33
C ILE A 243 -3.20 -7.44 -2.24
N LYS A 244 -3.81 -6.27 -2.11
CA LYS A 244 -4.96 -5.83 -2.90
C LYS A 244 -4.61 -4.52 -3.59
N LEU A 245 -4.60 -4.56 -4.91
CA LEU A 245 -4.35 -3.43 -5.79
C LEU A 245 -5.61 -3.22 -6.62
N SER A 246 -6.30 -2.10 -6.43
CA SER A 246 -7.55 -1.79 -7.14
C SER A 246 -7.56 -0.39 -7.74
N ASP A 247 -7.94 -0.26 -9.00
CA ASP A 247 -8.17 1.03 -9.68
C ASP A 247 -6.93 1.94 -9.63
N ASN A 248 -5.75 1.38 -9.91
CA ASN A 248 -4.47 2.10 -9.77
C ASN A 248 -3.82 2.38 -11.12
N TRP A 249 -3.04 3.46 -11.18
CA TRP A 249 -2.18 3.77 -12.33
C TRP A 249 -0.71 3.52 -12.00
N GLY A 250 -0.09 2.52 -12.62
CA GLY A 250 1.33 2.22 -12.46
C GLY A 250 2.15 2.66 -13.66
N ARG A 251 3.27 3.36 -13.44
CA ARG A 251 4.19 3.73 -14.52
C ARG A 251 5.21 2.65 -14.89
N ARG A 252 5.41 1.67 -13.99
CA ARG A 252 6.30 0.52 -14.18
C ARG A 252 5.66 -0.72 -13.57
N ASP A 253 6.43 -1.80 -13.62
CA ASP A 253 6.04 -3.14 -13.24
C ASP A 253 5.70 -3.28 -11.75
N ILE A 254 4.89 -4.31 -11.48
CA ILE A 254 4.73 -4.88 -10.15
C ILE A 254 5.62 -6.11 -10.05
N THR A 255 6.45 -6.18 -9.01
CA THR A 255 7.31 -7.33 -8.74
C THR A 255 7.03 -7.90 -7.36
N VAL A 256 6.75 -9.21 -7.31
CA VAL A 256 6.70 -10.00 -6.09
C VAL A 256 7.85 -11.00 -6.14
N GLY A 257 8.73 -10.97 -5.12
CA GLY A 257 9.91 -11.82 -5.01
C GLY A 257 9.59 -13.29 -4.77
N ASP A 258 10.64 -14.07 -4.53
CA ASP A 258 10.51 -15.53 -4.39
C ASP A 258 9.79 -15.95 -3.10
N SER A 259 9.32 -17.19 -3.09
CA SER A 259 8.63 -17.84 -1.98
C SER A 259 7.37 -17.09 -1.51
N PHE A 260 6.62 -16.51 -2.45
CA PHE A 260 5.31 -15.91 -2.15
C PHE A 260 4.29 -16.98 -1.74
N ARG A 261 3.65 -16.79 -0.58
CA ARG A 261 2.63 -17.70 0.00
C ARG A 261 1.30 -17.01 0.33
N GLY A 262 1.22 -15.70 0.13
CA GLY A 262 0.03 -14.90 0.40
C GLY A 262 -0.99 -14.92 -0.74
N SER A 263 -1.77 -13.84 -0.84
CA SER A 263 -2.67 -13.60 -1.97
C SER A 263 -2.39 -12.25 -2.61
N LEU A 264 -2.37 -12.22 -3.93
CA LEU A 264 -2.25 -11.02 -4.75
C LEU A 264 -3.52 -10.87 -5.58
N SER A 265 -4.24 -9.78 -5.37
CA SER A 265 -5.42 -9.41 -6.15
C SER A 265 -5.14 -8.10 -6.87
N ILE A 266 -5.17 -8.13 -8.20
CA ILE A 266 -5.00 -6.98 -9.09
C ILE A 266 -6.34 -6.78 -9.79
N ASN A 267 -6.99 -5.64 -9.56
CA ASN A 267 -8.27 -5.31 -10.16
C ASN A 267 -8.21 -3.91 -10.79
N GLY A 268 -8.37 -3.79 -12.11
CA GLY A 268 -8.40 -2.47 -12.76
C GLY A 268 -7.10 -1.68 -12.60
N VAL A 269 -5.95 -2.35 -12.68
CA VAL A 269 -4.64 -1.71 -12.51
C VAL A 269 -3.95 -1.57 -13.86
N ASN A 270 -3.73 -0.32 -14.28
CA ASN A 270 -3.05 -0.01 -15.53
C ASN A 270 -1.52 -0.09 -15.35
N ILE A 271 -0.91 -1.16 -15.85
CA ILE A 271 0.53 -1.43 -15.84
C ILE A 271 0.94 -2.27 -17.05
N SER A 272 2.22 -2.31 -17.39
CA SER A 272 2.71 -3.19 -18.47
C SER A 272 2.89 -4.63 -17.99
N ASP A 273 3.75 -4.86 -17.00
CA ASP A 273 4.19 -6.20 -16.62
C ASP A 273 3.93 -6.49 -15.13
N VAL A 274 3.55 -7.74 -14.85
CA VAL A 274 3.56 -8.34 -13.49
C VAL A 274 4.61 -9.44 -13.45
N ASN A 275 5.54 -9.34 -12.51
CA ASN A 275 6.61 -10.31 -12.32
C ASN A 275 6.45 -11.03 -10.97
N ILE A 276 6.43 -12.36 -11.00
CA ILE A 276 6.30 -13.24 -9.84
C ILE A 276 7.54 -14.12 -9.77
N GLY A 277 8.22 -14.09 -8.63
CA GLY A 277 9.43 -14.87 -8.36
C GLY A 277 9.19 -16.37 -8.21
N LYS A 278 10.27 -17.07 -7.86
CA LYS A 278 10.34 -18.53 -7.75
C LYS A 278 9.59 -19.07 -6.53
N ASP A 279 9.30 -20.37 -6.50
CA ASP A 279 8.66 -21.07 -5.35
C ASP A 279 7.36 -20.39 -4.86
N CYS A 280 6.63 -19.76 -5.77
CA CYS A 280 5.34 -19.16 -5.45
C CYS A 280 4.29 -20.26 -5.24
N LYS A 281 3.70 -20.30 -4.04
CA LYS A 281 2.55 -21.17 -3.70
C LYS A 281 1.32 -20.38 -3.27
N GLY A 282 1.36 -19.06 -3.43
CA GLY A 282 0.27 -18.16 -3.14
C GLY A 282 -0.84 -18.21 -4.18
N LYS A 283 -1.86 -17.39 -3.97
CA LYS A 283 -2.94 -17.17 -4.93
C LYS A 283 -2.73 -15.84 -5.66
N ILE A 284 -2.86 -15.84 -6.97
CA ILE A 284 -2.76 -14.65 -7.82
C ILE A 284 -4.07 -14.55 -8.61
N SER A 285 -4.71 -13.39 -8.53
CA SER A 285 -5.93 -13.11 -9.27
C SER A 285 -5.82 -11.77 -9.97
N VAL A 286 -6.14 -11.74 -11.26
CA VAL A 286 -6.14 -10.54 -12.08
C VAL A 286 -7.51 -10.36 -12.72
N THR A 287 -8.07 -9.17 -12.54
CA THR A 287 -9.32 -8.73 -13.15
C THR A 287 -9.10 -7.34 -13.77
N SER A 288 -9.79 -7.06 -14.86
CA SER A 288 -9.73 -5.76 -15.54
C SER A 288 -11.04 -5.01 -15.36
N THR A 289 -10.96 -3.67 -15.28
CA THR A 289 -12.12 -2.78 -15.36
C THR A 289 -11.80 -1.72 -16.41
N GLU A 290 -12.76 -1.37 -17.28
CA GLU A 290 -12.66 -0.22 -18.19
C GLU A 290 -11.37 -0.17 -19.07
N LYS A 291 -10.90 -1.31 -19.61
CA LYS A 291 -9.63 -1.44 -20.38
C LYS A 291 -8.36 -1.08 -19.60
N HIS A 292 -8.37 -1.31 -18.30
CA HIS A 292 -7.20 -1.18 -17.44
C HIS A 292 -6.81 -2.53 -16.85
N GLY A 293 -5.65 -3.04 -17.23
CA GLY A 293 -5.08 -4.29 -16.75
C GLY A 293 -3.63 -4.48 -17.19
N PRO A 294 -2.89 -5.43 -16.59
CA PRO A 294 -1.54 -5.76 -17.03
C PRO A 294 -1.57 -6.40 -18.43
N HIS A 295 -0.63 -6.04 -19.29
CA HIS A 295 -0.50 -6.65 -20.62
C HIS A 295 0.27 -7.98 -20.61
N GLN A 296 1.26 -8.11 -19.72
CA GLN A 296 2.04 -9.34 -19.60
C GLN A 296 2.22 -9.78 -18.15
N MET A 297 2.29 -11.10 -17.97
CA MET A 297 2.67 -11.71 -16.72
C MET A 297 3.83 -12.69 -16.92
N LYS A 298 4.82 -12.59 -16.03
CA LYS A 298 5.96 -13.51 -15.95
C LYS A 298 5.97 -14.17 -14.58
N ILE A 299 5.87 -15.49 -14.56
CA ILE A 299 5.97 -16.31 -13.36
C ILE A 299 7.23 -17.14 -13.49
N ASP A 300 8.14 -17.03 -12.54
CA ASP A 300 9.38 -17.81 -12.54
C ASP A 300 9.12 -19.27 -12.12
N SER A 301 10.20 -20.00 -11.87
CA SER A 301 10.23 -21.44 -11.70
C SER A 301 9.57 -21.89 -10.38
N ASP A 302 9.18 -23.16 -10.32
CA ASP A 302 8.62 -23.82 -9.13
C ASP A 302 7.26 -23.26 -8.67
N PHE A 303 6.49 -22.61 -9.58
CA PHE A 303 5.13 -22.18 -9.28
C PHE A 303 4.24 -23.38 -8.92
N ALA A 304 3.68 -23.36 -7.72
CA ALA A 304 2.76 -24.37 -7.19
C ALA A 304 1.49 -23.76 -6.59
N GLY A 305 1.21 -22.51 -6.94
CA GLY A 305 0.06 -21.74 -6.46
C GLY A 305 -1.16 -21.85 -7.36
N ILE A 306 -2.02 -20.84 -7.26
CA ILE A 306 -3.21 -20.68 -8.11
C ILE A 306 -3.07 -19.36 -8.87
N LEU A 307 -3.19 -19.41 -10.19
CA LEU A 307 -3.37 -18.24 -11.06
C LEU A 307 -4.81 -18.23 -11.58
N ASP A 308 -5.55 -17.16 -11.33
CA ASP A 308 -6.92 -16.94 -11.80
C ASP A 308 -6.99 -15.65 -12.62
N VAL A 309 -7.24 -15.76 -13.92
CA VAL A 309 -7.23 -14.63 -14.88
C VAL A 309 -8.49 -14.59 -15.74
N ARG A 310 -9.60 -15.20 -15.27
CA ARG A 310 -10.85 -15.31 -16.04
C ARG A 310 -11.41 -13.98 -16.53
N GLU A 311 -11.22 -12.91 -15.75
CA GLU A 311 -11.73 -11.56 -16.06
C GLU A 311 -10.58 -10.60 -16.43
N ALA A 312 -9.48 -11.12 -16.99
CA ALA A 312 -8.30 -10.34 -17.35
C ALA A 312 -8.31 -9.92 -18.84
N ASP A 313 -9.15 -8.95 -19.19
CA ASP A 313 -9.37 -8.52 -20.57
C ASP A 313 -8.14 -7.96 -21.30
N GLU A 314 -7.23 -7.28 -20.58
CA GLU A 314 -6.05 -6.65 -21.18
C GLU A 314 -4.78 -7.54 -21.12
N LEU A 315 -4.86 -8.70 -20.46
CA LEU A 315 -3.71 -9.59 -20.26
C LEU A 315 -3.48 -10.44 -21.51
N GLU A 316 -2.56 -10.04 -22.37
CA GLU A 316 -2.32 -10.73 -23.64
C GLU A 316 -1.40 -11.95 -23.52
N LYS A 317 -0.46 -11.92 -22.56
CA LYS A 317 0.65 -12.87 -22.55
C LYS A 317 1.07 -13.33 -21.16
N ILE A 318 1.23 -14.65 -21.01
CA ILE A 318 1.72 -15.28 -19.78
C ILE A 318 2.93 -16.17 -20.10
N GLU A 319 4.07 -15.90 -19.45
CA GLU A 319 5.25 -16.75 -19.48
C GLU A 319 5.47 -17.40 -18.11
N ILE A 320 5.56 -18.73 -18.08
CA ILE A 320 5.71 -19.54 -16.88
C ILE A 320 7.05 -20.29 -16.94
N GLY A 321 7.81 -20.22 -15.84
CA GLY A 321 9.11 -20.84 -15.64
C GLY A 321 9.08 -22.37 -15.54
N GLN A 322 10.21 -22.94 -15.15
CA GLN A 322 10.39 -24.39 -15.08
C GLN A 322 9.65 -24.99 -13.88
N HIS A 323 9.33 -26.29 -13.92
CA HIS A 323 8.76 -27.04 -12.79
C HIS A 323 7.44 -26.46 -12.23
N ALA A 324 6.68 -25.76 -13.07
CA ALA A 324 5.37 -25.27 -12.70
C ALA A 324 4.37 -26.43 -12.54
N ARG A 325 3.80 -26.54 -11.35
CA ARG A 325 2.85 -27.59 -10.91
C ARG A 325 1.55 -27.02 -10.33
N GLY A 326 1.37 -25.71 -10.40
CA GLY A 326 0.19 -25.02 -9.88
C GLY A 326 -1.06 -25.21 -10.73
N LYS A 327 -2.13 -24.52 -10.33
CA LYS A 327 -3.40 -24.44 -11.07
C LYS A 327 -3.48 -23.12 -11.83
N PHE A 328 -3.72 -23.20 -13.13
CA PHE A 328 -3.87 -22.05 -14.03
C PHE A 328 -5.31 -22.04 -14.55
N ASN A 329 -6.08 -21.04 -14.14
CA ASN A 329 -7.48 -20.89 -14.51
C ASN A 329 -7.63 -19.71 -15.47
N LEU A 330 -7.77 -20.02 -16.76
CA LEU A 330 -7.98 -19.08 -17.85
C LEU A 330 -9.37 -19.26 -18.50
N LEU A 331 -10.28 -19.97 -17.83
CA LEU A 331 -11.63 -20.25 -18.32
C LEU A 331 -12.36 -18.95 -18.73
N GLY A 332 -12.82 -18.87 -19.97
CA GLY A 332 -13.56 -17.71 -20.47
C GLY A 332 -12.72 -16.42 -20.58
N CYS A 333 -11.39 -16.51 -20.44
CA CYS A 333 -10.52 -15.33 -20.43
C CYS A 333 -10.45 -14.69 -21.83
N PRO A 334 -10.91 -13.44 -22.01
CA PRO A 334 -11.01 -12.82 -23.33
C PRO A 334 -9.71 -12.16 -23.80
N GLY A 335 -8.77 -11.87 -22.88
CA GLY A 335 -7.54 -11.14 -23.19
C GLY A 335 -6.36 -12.01 -23.58
N VAL A 336 -6.24 -13.21 -23.00
CA VAL A 336 -5.01 -14.02 -23.10
C VAL A 336 -4.88 -14.66 -24.47
N LYS A 337 -3.90 -14.20 -25.24
CA LYS A 337 -3.57 -14.72 -26.59
C LYS A 337 -2.42 -15.71 -26.56
N VAL A 338 -1.45 -15.54 -25.66
CA VAL A 338 -0.21 -16.33 -25.65
C VAL A 338 0.12 -16.87 -24.26
N VAL A 339 0.28 -18.20 -24.16
CA VAL A 339 0.76 -18.85 -22.93
C VAL A 339 1.95 -19.76 -23.21
N LYS A 340 3.01 -19.60 -22.42
CA LYS A 340 4.26 -20.36 -22.58
C LYS A 340 4.69 -20.97 -21.27
N PHE A 341 4.68 -22.29 -21.20
CA PHE A 341 5.33 -23.06 -20.14
C PHE A 341 6.77 -23.41 -20.54
N ASP A 342 7.70 -23.30 -19.59
CA ASP A 342 9.07 -23.81 -19.73
C ASP A 342 9.14 -25.32 -19.43
N LYS A 343 10.35 -25.86 -19.24
CA LYS A 343 10.60 -27.29 -19.02
C LYS A 343 9.83 -27.80 -17.78
N TYR A 344 9.36 -29.05 -17.85
CA TYR A 344 8.79 -29.79 -16.72
C TYR A 344 7.47 -29.22 -16.15
N PHE A 345 6.59 -28.70 -17.00
CA PHE A 345 5.23 -28.39 -16.56
C PHE A 345 4.48 -29.66 -16.18
N SER A 346 3.95 -29.70 -14.96
CA SER A 346 3.20 -30.84 -14.41
C SER A 346 1.93 -30.41 -13.66
N GLY A 347 1.43 -29.20 -13.95
CA GLY A 347 0.25 -28.63 -13.30
C GLY A 347 -1.05 -28.90 -14.06
N TYR A 348 -2.08 -28.14 -13.72
CA TYR A 348 -3.36 -28.11 -14.43
C TYR A 348 -3.56 -26.74 -15.05
N ALA A 349 -3.89 -26.68 -16.35
CA ALA A 349 -4.20 -25.45 -17.04
C ALA A 349 -5.51 -25.57 -17.83
N ASP A 350 -6.47 -24.72 -17.51
CA ASP A 350 -7.76 -24.65 -18.18
C ASP A 350 -7.84 -23.41 -19.05
N PHE A 351 -7.89 -23.63 -20.36
CA PHE A 351 -8.01 -22.61 -21.39
C PHE A 351 -9.41 -22.55 -21.99
N SER A 352 -10.36 -23.32 -21.46
CA SER A 352 -11.68 -23.48 -22.08
C SER A 352 -12.35 -22.12 -22.27
N GLU A 353 -13.03 -21.92 -23.39
CA GLU A 353 -13.73 -20.67 -23.74
C GLU A 353 -12.83 -19.41 -23.77
N SER A 354 -11.50 -19.56 -23.71
CA SER A 354 -10.57 -18.42 -23.74
C SER A 354 -10.24 -17.98 -25.16
N ALA A 355 -9.75 -16.74 -25.28
CA ALA A 355 -9.28 -16.17 -26.54
C ALA A 355 -7.87 -16.63 -26.96
N VAL A 356 -7.34 -17.71 -26.38
CA VAL A 356 -5.97 -18.14 -26.60
C VAL A 356 -5.71 -18.51 -28.06
N GLU A 357 -4.62 -17.98 -28.61
CA GLU A 357 -4.20 -18.21 -30.00
C GLU A 357 -2.98 -19.13 -30.08
N TYR A 358 -2.07 -19.02 -29.11
CA TYR A 358 -0.82 -19.77 -29.06
C TYR A 358 -0.49 -20.30 -27.67
N VAL A 359 -0.38 -21.62 -27.55
CA VAL A 359 0.13 -22.29 -26.35
C VAL A 359 1.39 -23.08 -26.66
N ARG A 360 2.39 -22.96 -25.78
CA ARG A 360 3.62 -23.76 -25.85
C ARG A 360 3.94 -24.40 -24.50
N ALA A 361 4.35 -25.66 -24.53
CA ALA A 361 5.14 -26.28 -23.47
C ALA A 361 6.50 -26.77 -24.00
N LYS A 362 7.52 -26.81 -23.14
CA LYS A 362 8.82 -27.42 -23.46
C LYS A 362 8.94 -28.83 -22.85
N TYR A 363 10.07 -29.47 -23.14
CA TYR A 363 10.51 -30.78 -22.64
C TYR A 363 10.02 -31.12 -21.22
N GLY A 364 9.60 -32.38 -21.02
CA GLY A 364 9.13 -32.89 -19.73
C GLY A 364 7.72 -32.46 -19.35
N CYS A 365 6.91 -31.99 -20.31
CA CYS A 365 5.51 -31.61 -20.06
C CYS A 365 4.67 -32.86 -19.75
N SER A 366 4.19 -32.96 -18.51
CA SER A 366 3.34 -34.05 -18.01
C SER A 366 2.05 -33.57 -17.37
N GLY A 367 1.78 -32.26 -17.39
CA GLY A 367 0.57 -31.67 -16.82
C GLY A 367 -0.67 -31.92 -17.65
N GLU A 368 -1.81 -31.48 -17.12
CA GLU A 368 -3.11 -31.52 -17.79
C GLU A 368 -3.40 -30.16 -18.43
N MET A 369 -3.85 -30.18 -19.69
CA MET A 369 -4.25 -28.99 -20.43
C MET A 369 -5.62 -29.20 -21.08
N VAL A 370 -6.55 -28.28 -20.82
CA VAL A 370 -7.94 -28.36 -21.29
C VAL A 370 -8.24 -27.20 -22.25
N PHE A 371 -8.79 -27.51 -23.42
CA PHE A 371 -9.07 -26.60 -24.52
C PHE A 371 -10.48 -26.85 -25.10
N LEU A 372 -11.53 -26.68 -24.28
CA LEU A 372 -12.91 -26.79 -24.74
C LEU A 372 -13.37 -25.46 -25.33
N ASN A 373 -14.13 -25.46 -26.44
CA ASN A 373 -14.66 -24.24 -27.07
C ASN A 373 -13.62 -23.11 -27.31
N CYS A 374 -12.37 -23.46 -27.66
CA CYS A 374 -11.30 -22.48 -27.95
C CYS A 374 -11.26 -22.13 -29.43
N GLU A 375 -12.15 -21.25 -29.90
CA GLU A 375 -12.29 -20.94 -31.33
C GLU A 375 -11.01 -20.33 -31.93
N ASN A 376 -10.34 -19.45 -31.18
CA ASN A 376 -9.17 -18.71 -31.63
C ASN A 376 -7.85 -19.50 -31.61
N LEU A 377 -7.83 -20.72 -31.06
CA LEU A 377 -6.61 -21.50 -30.94
C LEU A 377 -6.03 -21.78 -32.33
N ALA A 378 -4.89 -21.20 -32.66
CA ALA A 378 -4.24 -21.36 -33.96
C ALA A 378 -3.11 -22.39 -33.91
N LEU A 379 -2.32 -22.39 -32.83
CA LEU A 379 -1.15 -23.25 -32.69
C LEU A 379 -0.95 -23.75 -31.27
N LEU A 380 -0.82 -25.07 -31.13
CA LEU A 380 -0.35 -25.72 -29.92
C LEU A 380 1.01 -26.38 -30.19
N LYS A 381 2.06 -25.89 -29.54
CA LYS A 381 3.42 -26.43 -29.64
C LYS A 381 3.77 -27.24 -28.40
N LEU A 382 4.02 -28.53 -28.57
CA LEU A 382 4.30 -29.45 -27.48
C LEU A 382 5.55 -30.27 -27.74
N PRO A 383 6.24 -30.75 -26.70
CA PRO A 383 7.42 -31.59 -26.89
C PRO A 383 7.01 -33.01 -27.34
N LYS A 384 7.89 -33.70 -28.08
CA LYS A 384 7.65 -35.09 -28.52
C LYS A 384 7.59 -36.07 -27.34
N ASP A 385 8.34 -35.79 -26.28
CA ASP A 385 8.41 -36.56 -25.03
C ASP A 385 7.28 -36.22 -24.04
N LYS A 386 6.22 -35.53 -24.48
CA LYS A 386 5.10 -35.18 -23.59
C LYS A 386 4.44 -36.44 -23.02
N ASN A 387 4.10 -36.38 -21.74
CA ASN A 387 3.19 -37.32 -21.08
C ASN A 387 1.97 -36.57 -20.51
N SER A 388 1.58 -35.49 -21.19
CA SER A 388 0.50 -34.60 -20.79
C SER A 388 -0.86 -35.14 -21.23
N ALA A 389 -1.86 -35.06 -20.35
CA ALA A 389 -3.26 -35.22 -20.75
C ALA A 389 -3.74 -33.93 -21.44
N ILE A 390 -4.23 -34.06 -22.68
CA ILE A 390 -4.74 -32.92 -23.45
C ILE A 390 -6.19 -33.23 -23.80
N THR A 391 -7.09 -32.39 -23.30
CA THR A 391 -8.51 -32.47 -23.60
C THR A 391 -8.84 -31.35 -24.58
N ILE A 392 -9.21 -31.71 -25.81
CA ILE A 392 -9.54 -30.76 -26.87
C ILE A 392 -10.64 -31.35 -27.77
N GLU A 393 -11.64 -30.54 -28.12
CA GLU A 393 -12.78 -30.99 -28.94
C GLU A 393 -12.48 -30.92 -30.44
N ARG A 394 -11.63 -29.97 -30.86
CA ARG A 394 -11.33 -29.72 -32.27
C ARG A 394 -10.16 -30.59 -32.74
N GLU A 395 -10.30 -31.21 -33.90
CA GLU A 395 -9.18 -31.87 -34.57
C GLU A 395 -8.22 -30.84 -35.22
N PRO A 396 -6.90 -31.07 -35.17
CA PRO A 396 -5.94 -30.20 -35.84
C PRO A 396 -6.06 -30.31 -37.37
N LEU A 397 -5.93 -29.17 -38.07
CA LEU A 397 -5.86 -29.11 -39.53
C LEU A 397 -4.59 -29.77 -40.06
N ALA A 398 -3.48 -29.60 -39.35
CA ALA A 398 -2.19 -30.20 -39.67
C ALA A 398 -1.41 -30.49 -38.40
N VAL A 399 -0.59 -31.54 -38.46
CA VAL A 399 0.38 -31.87 -37.41
C VAL A 399 1.76 -31.93 -38.04
N GLU A 400 2.57 -30.92 -37.74
CA GLU A 400 3.97 -30.89 -38.14
C GLU A 400 4.88 -31.33 -37.00
N SER A 401 6.11 -31.74 -37.31
CA SER A 401 7.09 -32.07 -36.28
C SER A 401 8.49 -31.66 -36.66
N ASP A 402 9.27 -31.23 -35.66
CA ASP A 402 10.72 -31.09 -35.77
C ASP A 402 11.43 -32.15 -34.91
N SER A 403 12.74 -32.05 -34.69
CA SER A 403 13.48 -33.05 -33.90
C SER A 403 12.93 -33.22 -32.48
N ASN A 404 12.36 -32.16 -31.88
CA ASN A 404 12.05 -32.11 -30.45
C ASN A 404 10.56 -31.80 -30.17
N ASN A 405 9.80 -31.30 -31.15
CA ASN A 405 8.46 -30.76 -30.94
C ASN A 405 7.45 -31.28 -31.96
N LEU A 406 6.20 -31.27 -31.53
CA LEU A 406 5.00 -31.42 -32.34
C LEU A 406 4.28 -30.07 -32.40
N TYR A 407 3.77 -29.73 -33.58
CA TYR A 407 3.05 -28.51 -33.87
C TYR A 407 1.66 -28.88 -34.35
N TYR A 408 0.66 -28.70 -33.49
CA TYR A 408 -0.74 -28.92 -33.83
C TYR A 408 -1.31 -27.59 -34.32
N GLN A 409 -1.55 -27.50 -35.62
CA GLN A 409 -2.12 -26.33 -36.27
C GLN A 409 -3.63 -26.51 -36.34
N PHE A 410 -4.37 -25.47 -35.98
CA PHE A 410 -5.83 -25.48 -36.09
C PHE A 410 -6.43 -24.27 -36.77
N SER A 411 -5.60 -23.35 -37.24
CA SER A 411 -6.02 -22.29 -38.15
C SER A 411 -4.95 -22.08 -39.22
N ASP A 412 -5.37 -21.69 -40.42
CA ASP A 412 -4.47 -21.18 -41.47
C ASP A 412 -3.95 -19.76 -41.17
N THR A 413 -4.48 -19.14 -40.11
CA THR A 413 -4.10 -17.80 -39.69
C THR A 413 -2.65 -17.77 -39.24
N ARG A 414 -1.85 -16.91 -39.87
CA ARG A 414 -0.46 -16.70 -39.50
C ARG A 414 -0.37 -15.93 -38.18
N LEU A 415 0.16 -16.59 -37.15
CA LEU A 415 0.39 -15.97 -35.86
C LEU A 415 1.42 -14.82 -35.93
N PRO A 416 1.24 -13.75 -35.13
CA PRO A 416 2.19 -12.65 -35.08
C PRO A 416 3.61 -13.08 -34.71
N PRO A 417 4.67 -12.54 -35.35
CA PRO A 417 6.06 -12.93 -35.07
C PRO A 417 6.49 -12.73 -33.61
N HIS A 418 5.93 -11.74 -32.92
CA HIS A 418 6.26 -11.42 -31.53
C HIS A 418 5.72 -12.44 -30.51
N TYR A 419 4.80 -13.33 -30.92
CA TYR A 419 4.35 -14.44 -30.09
C TYR A 419 5.46 -15.45 -29.86
N PHE A 420 6.35 -15.58 -30.83
CA PHE A 420 7.50 -16.47 -30.73
C PHE A 420 8.60 -15.77 -29.92
N THR A 421 9.40 -16.55 -29.18
CA THR A 421 10.50 -16.00 -28.36
C THR A 421 11.33 -15.04 -29.23
N PRO A 422 11.67 -13.81 -28.76
CA PRO A 422 12.40 -12.86 -29.57
C PRO A 422 13.67 -13.52 -30.07
N PHE A 423 13.84 -13.57 -31.38
CA PHE A 423 14.99 -14.19 -32.06
C PHE A 423 16.33 -13.78 -31.40
N TYR A 424 16.42 -12.52 -30.94
CA TYR A 424 17.56 -11.96 -30.21
C TYR A 424 17.86 -12.59 -28.84
N ARG A 425 16.87 -13.10 -28.10
CA ARG A 425 17.07 -13.72 -26.78
C ARG A 425 17.71 -15.12 -26.90
N LYS A 426 17.41 -15.84 -28.00
CA LYS A 426 18.11 -17.09 -28.37
C LYS A 426 19.57 -16.81 -28.72
N LEU A 427 19.83 -15.73 -29.46
CA LEU A 427 21.18 -15.31 -29.82
C LEU A 427 21.98 -14.89 -28.58
N TYR A 428 21.42 -14.06 -27.71
CA TYR A 428 22.05 -13.60 -26.48
C TYR A 428 22.32 -14.73 -25.48
N ASN A 429 21.36 -15.65 -25.27
CA ASN A 429 21.59 -16.81 -24.40
C ASN A 429 22.58 -17.81 -25.00
N GLY A 430 22.59 -17.97 -26.34
CA GLY A 430 23.59 -18.80 -27.03
C GLY A 430 25.00 -18.22 -26.94
N ILE A 431 25.13 -16.89 -27.00
CA ILE A 431 26.41 -16.20 -26.78
C ILE A 431 26.82 -16.31 -25.29
N LYS A 432 25.88 -16.15 -24.36
CA LYS A 432 26.14 -16.26 -22.92
C LYS A 432 26.59 -17.68 -22.52
N SER A 433 25.93 -18.73 -23.04
CA SER A 433 26.33 -20.12 -22.74
C SER A 433 27.66 -20.50 -23.40
N MET A 434 27.97 -19.96 -24.58
CA MET A 434 29.31 -20.07 -25.18
C MET A 434 30.40 -19.39 -24.35
N ILE A 435 30.08 -18.31 -23.64
CA ILE A 435 31.03 -17.58 -22.80
C ILE A 435 31.14 -18.19 -21.39
N SER A 436 30.05 -18.71 -20.81
CA SER A 436 30.02 -19.22 -19.43
C SER A 436 30.28 -20.72 -19.30
N GLY A 437 30.28 -21.49 -20.39
CA GLY A 437 30.58 -22.93 -20.38
C GLY A 437 29.50 -23.81 -19.74
N GLU A 438 28.34 -23.27 -19.40
CA GLU A 438 27.21 -24.04 -18.87
C GLU A 438 26.29 -24.51 -20.01
N PRO A 439 25.89 -25.80 -20.07
CA PRO A 439 24.98 -26.31 -21.10
C PRO A 439 23.54 -25.77 -20.93
N ASN A 440 22.84 -25.60 -22.06
CA ASN A 440 21.45 -25.08 -22.18
C ASN A 440 20.34 -26.01 -21.64
#